data_AF-A0AAE5CM90-F1
#
_entry.id   AF-A0AAE5CM90-F1
#
_cell.length_a   1.000
_cell.length_b   1.000
_cell.length_c   1.000
_cell.angle_alpha   90.00
_cell.angle_beta   90.00
_cell.angle_gamma   90.00
#
_symmetry.space_group_name_H-M   'P 1'
#
loop_
_entity.id
_entity.type
_entity.pdbx_description
1 polymer ?
#
loop_
_entity_poly.entity_id
_entity_poly.type
_entity_poly.pdbx_seq_one_letter_code
_entity_poly.pdbx_strand_id
1 'polypeptide(L)'
;MGEARPKDWISEGLKELDGCQEELVDLITRVVEVPAPSNDEADRGRLIASIMREYGFPEVQTDAAGNVLGFFPGEDASKVIVSMAHMDT
;
A
#
# COMPACT_ATOMS: atom_id res chain seq x y z
N MET A 1 40.13 -1.83 -10.30
CA MET A 1 38.77 -2.03 -10.83
C MET A 1 37.84 -1.79 -9.67
N GLY A 2 37.24 -0.60 -9.58
CA GLY A 2 36.47 -0.19 -8.40
C GLY A 2 35.18 -0.99 -8.33
N GLU A 3 35.01 -1.74 -7.25
CA GLU A 3 33.77 -2.43 -6.91
C GLU A 3 32.66 -1.36 -6.82
N ALA A 4 31.60 -1.51 -7.60
CA ALA A 4 30.49 -0.57 -7.58
C ALA A 4 29.92 -0.54 -6.15
N ARG A 5 29.79 0.65 -5.56
CA ARG A 5 29.14 0.79 -4.25
C ARG A 5 27.76 0.15 -4.33
N PRO A 6 27.38 -0.73 -3.37
CA PRO A 6 26.02 -1.25 -3.29
C PRO A 6 25.04 -0.07 -3.29
N LYS A 7 23.98 -0.20 -4.08
CA LYS A 7 22.93 0.82 -4.20
C LYS A 7 22.32 1.03 -2.81
N ASP A 8 22.31 2.27 -2.34
CA ASP A 8 21.69 2.62 -1.05
C ASP A 8 20.18 2.81 -1.26
N TRP A 9 19.48 1.69 -1.38
CA TRP A 9 18.04 1.65 -1.64
C TRP A 9 17.23 2.39 -0.57
N ILE A 10 17.76 2.51 0.67
CA ILE A 10 17.08 3.19 1.76
C ILE A 10 17.11 4.69 1.51
N SER A 11 18.30 5.27 1.35
CA SER A 11 18.43 6.72 1.13
C SER A 11 17.78 7.16 -0.18
N GLU A 12 17.88 6.36 -1.24
CA GLU A 12 17.21 6.64 -2.52
C GLU A 12 15.68 6.54 -2.39
N GLY A 13 15.17 5.52 -1.72
CA GLY A 13 13.73 5.34 -1.51
C GLY A 13 13.11 6.45 -0.65
N LEU A 14 13.80 6.85 0.42
CA LEU A 14 13.35 7.97 1.27
C LEU A 14 13.32 9.29 0.49
N LYS A 15 14.31 9.53 -0.36
CA LYS A 15 14.35 10.73 -1.22
C LYS A 15 13.21 10.74 -2.25
N GLU A 16 12.84 9.60 -2.80
CA GLU A 16 11.69 9.50 -3.70
C GLU A 16 10.39 9.82 -2.95
N LEU A 17 10.21 9.27 -1.75
CA LEU A 17 9.02 9.52 -0.91
C LEU A 17 8.86 11.00 -0.54
N ASP A 18 9.96 11.73 -0.32
CA ASP A 18 9.91 13.19 -0.10
C ASP A 18 9.27 13.94 -1.27
N GLY A 19 9.36 13.42 -2.50
CA GLY A 19 8.74 13.99 -3.70
C GLY A 19 7.25 13.69 -3.84
N CYS A 20 6.70 12.76 -3.06
CA CYS A 20 5.32 12.27 -3.18
C CYS A 20 4.36 12.88 -2.15
N GLN A 21 4.77 13.95 -1.44
CA GLN A 21 3.99 14.49 -0.32
C GLN A 21 2.56 14.90 -0.70
N GLU A 22 2.39 15.60 -1.82
CA GLU A 22 1.07 16.04 -2.28
C GLU A 22 0.17 14.85 -2.64
N GLU A 23 0.69 13.89 -3.41
CA GLU A 23 -0.04 12.66 -3.75
C GLU A 23 -0.43 11.85 -2.50
N LEU A 24 0.46 11.79 -1.51
CA LEU A 24 0.18 11.09 -0.26
C LEU A 24 -0.94 11.78 0.54
N VAL A 25 -0.95 13.12 0.58
CA VAL A 25 -2.02 13.88 1.24
C VAL A 25 -3.35 13.65 0.53
N ASP A 26 -3.38 13.65 -0.80
CA ASP A 26 -4.58 13.38 -1.59
C ASP A 26 -5.09 11.96 -1.36
N LEU A 27 -4.18 10.98 -1.33
CA LEU A 27 -4.50 9.58 -1.05
C LEU A 27 -5.10 9.42 0.36
N ILE A 28 -4.45 9.99 1.38
CA ILE A 28 -4.95 9.95 2.76
C ILE A 28 -6.34 10.60 2.82
N THR A 29 -6.51 11.77 2.20
CA THR A 29 -7.78 12.50 2.16
C THR A 29 -8.89 11.64 1.55
N ARG A 30 -8.65 11.05 0.37
CA ARG A 30 -9.61 10.14 -0.29
C ARG A 30 -10.05 9.00 0.62
N VAL A 31 -9.12 8.42 1.38
CA VAL A 31 -9.42 7.29 2.28
C VAL A 31 -10.21 7.73 3.51
N VAL A 32 -9.78 8.81 4.18
CA VAL A 32 -10.42 9.25 5.44
C VAL A 32 -11.78 9.90 5.23
N GLU A 33 -12.07 10.44 4.04
CA GLU A 33 -13.39 10.99 3.69
C GLU A 33 -14.49 9.93 3.65
N VAL A 34 -14.15 8.64 3.45
CA VAL A 34 -15.13 7.54 3.50
C VAL A 34 -15.25 7.09 4.95
N PRO A 35 -16.39 7.27 5.65
CA PRO A 35 -16.56 6.78 7.02
C PRO A 35 -16.37 5.26 7.10
N ALA A 36 -15.73 4.79 8.16
CA ALA A 36 -15.62 3.36 8.46
C ALA A 36 -15.63 3.12 9.97
N PRO A 37 -16.78 3.26 10.64
CA PRO A 37 -16.92 2.81 12.02
C PRO A 37 -16.53 1.33 12.16
N SER A 38 -16.07 0.91 13.35
CA SER A 38 -15.77 -0.50 13.58
C SER A 38 -16.99 -1.39 13.27
N ASN A 39 -16.77 -2.40 12.44
CA ASN A 39 -17.75 -3.32 11.82
C ASN A 39 -18.62 -2.73 10.69
N ASP A 40 -18.30 -1.53 10.19
CA ASP A 40 -18.97 -0.89 9.05
C ASP A 40 -17.95 -0.30 8.04
N GLU A 41 -16.93 -1.08 7.73
CA GLU A 41 -15.79 -0.66 6.88
C GLU A 41 -15.99 -0.97 5.40
N ALA A 42 -17.12 -1.55 5.00
CA ALA A 42 -17.31 -2.14 3.68
C ALA A 42 -17.06 -1.15 2.53
N ASP A 43 -17.47 0.11 2.69
CA ASP A 43 -17.32 1.15 1.67
C ASP A 43 -15.86 1.58 1.52
N ARG A 44 -15.17 1.82 2.65
CA ARG A 44 -13.73 2.12 2.68
C ARG A 44 -12.92 0.93 2.16
N GLY A 45 -13.29 -0.30 2.48
CA GLY A 45 -12.66 -1.51 1.94
C GLY A 45 -12.74 -1.59 0.41
N ARG A 46 -13.89 -1.27 -0.19
CA ARG A 46 -14.01 -1.22 -1.66
C ARG A 46 -13.13 -0.14 -2.29
N LEU A 47 -13.02 1.02 -1.64
CA LEU A 47 -12.10 2.08 -2.07
C LEU A 47 -10.64 1.61 -2.01
N ILE A 48 -10.20 1.02 -0.89
CA ILE A 48 -8.83 0.50 -0.74
C ILE A 48 -8.51 -0.56 -1.81
N ALA A 49 -9.45 -1.48 -2.07
CA ALA A 49 -9.26 -2.48 -3.12
C ALA A 49 -9.15 -1.86 -4.53
N SER A 50 -9.87 -0.76 -4.80
CA SER A 50 -9.72 -0.01 -6.05
C SER A 50 -8.36 0.68 -6.13
N ILE A 51 -7.93 1.33 -5.05
CA ILE A 51 -6.64 2.02 -4.95
C ILE A 51 -5.48 1.06 -5.17
N MET A 52 -5.50 -0.13 -4.55
CA MET A 52 -4.44 -1.13 -4.77
C MET A 52 -4.35 -1.55 -6.24
N ARG A 53 -5.48 -1.73 -6.93
CA ARG A 53 -5.49 -2.04 -8.37
C ARG A 53 -4.96 -0.87 -9.21
N GLU A 54 -5.33 0.36 -8.86
CA GLU A 54 -4.84 1.60 -9.50
C GLU A 54 -3.32 1.72 -9.40
N TYR A 55 -2.76 1.40 -8.24
CA TYR A 55 -1.31 1.36 -8.00
C TYR A 55 -0.60 0.11 -8.57
N GLY A 56 -1.31 -0.74 -9.32
CA GLY A 56 -0.70 -1.82 -10.08
C GLY A 56 -0.46 -3.11 -9.31
N PHE A 57 -1.16 -3.34 -8.19
CA PHE A 57 -1.13 -4.64 -7.52
C PHE A 57 -1.80 -5.68 -8.43
N PRO A 58 -1.08 -6.75 -8.86
CA PRO A 58 -1.63 -7.73 -9.80
C PRO A 58 -2.74 -8.58 -9.19
N GLU A 59 -2.74 -8.75 -7.87
CA GLU A 59 -3.72 -9.55 -7.16
C GLU A 59 -4.27 -8.77 -5.97
N VAL A 60 -5.57 -8.47 -6.02
CA VAL A 60 -6.29 -7.77 -4.95
C VAL A 60 -7.57 -8.54 -4.64
N GLN A 61 -7.68 -9.00 -3.39
CA GLN A 61 -8.77 -9.83 -2.90
C GLN A 61 -9.38 -9.23 -1.64
N THR A 62 -10.66 -9.50 -1.43
CA THR A 62 -11.35 -9.19 -0.16
C THR A 62 -11.76 -10.51 0.47
N ASP A 63 -11.38 -10.74 1.72
CA ASP A 63 -11.75 -11.96 2.43
C ASP A 63 -13.17 -11.91 2.99
N ALA A 64 -13.61 -12.99 3.63
CA ALA A 64 -14.95 -13.09 4.21
C ALA A 64 -15.18 -12.15 5.41
N ALA A 65 -14.13 -11.64 6.03
CA ALA A 65 -14.19 -10.67 7.13
C ALA A 65 -14.17 -9.22 6.62
N GLY A 66 -13.99 -8.99 5.32
CA GLY A 66 -13.90 -7.66 4.72
C GLY A 66 -12.50 -7.08 4.69
N ASN A 67 -11.46 -7.84 5.05
CA ASN A 67 -10.08 -7.39 4.90
C ASN A 67 -9.71 -7.32 3.42
N VAL A 68 -8.95 -6.29 3.04
CA VAL A 68 -8.42 -6.15 1.69
C VAL A 68 -6.97 -6.60 1.68
N LEU A 69 -6.65 -7.59 0.86
CA LEU A 69 -5.31 -8.12 0.67
C LEU A 69 -4.83 -7.76 -0.73
N GLY A 70 -3.69 -7.07 -0.80
CA GLY A 70 -2.96 -6.83 -2.03
C GLY A 70 -1.65 -7.62 -2.03
N PHE A 71 -1.36 -8.34 -3.11
CA PHE A 71 -0.08 -9.00 -3.31
C PHE A 71 0.74 -8.28 -4.38
N PHE A 72 1.95 -7.87 -4.03
CA PHE A 72 2.91 -7.22 -4.93
C PHE A 72 4.17 -8.08 -5.04
N PRO A 73 4.29 -8.92 -6.08
CA PRO A 73 5.38 -9.87 -6.20
C PRO A 73 6.72 -9.16 -6.47
N GLY A 74 7.73 -9.49 -5.67
CA GLY A 74 9.13 -9.16 -5.97
C GLY A 74 9.78 -10.17 -6.91
N GLU A 75 11.03 -9.93 -7.28
CA GLU A 75 11.81 -10.83 -8.14
C GLU A 75 12.17 -12.16 -7.44
N ASP A 76 12.28 -12.16 -6.10
CA ASP A 76 12.59 -13.32 -5.27
C ASP A 76 11.39 -13.74 -4.43
N ALA A 77 10.77 -14.86 -4.79
CA ALA A 77 9.60 -15.41 -4.08
C ALA A 77 9.95 -16.17 -2.79
N SER A 78 11.24 -16.31 -2.43
CA SER A 78 11.66 -17.06 -1.23
C SER A 78 11.46 -16.28 0.08
N LYS A 79 11.24 -14.96 -0.02
CA LYS A 79 11.02 -14.06 1.11
C LYS A 79 9.75 -13.27 0.90
N VAL A 80 8.94 -13.18 1.95
CA VAL A 80 7.68 -12.44 1.93
C VAL A 80 7.65 -11.49 3.12
N ILE A 81 7.27 -10.24 2.87
CA ILE A 81 6.98 -9.25 3.91
C ILE A 81 5.48 -8.99 3.88
N VAL A 82 4.85 -9.04 5.05
CA VAL A 82 3.45 -8.68 5.23
C VAL A 82 3.39 -7.36 6.02
N SER A 83 2.76 -6.35 5.44
CA SER A 83 2.42 -5.09 6.12
C SER A 83 0.91 -5.05 6.33
N MET A 84 0.47 -4.69 7.54
CA MET A 84 -0.94 -4.66 7.93
C MET A 84 -1.25 -3.39 8.69
N ALA A 85 -2.42 -2.82 8.38
CA ALA A 85 -3.04 -1.70 9.08
C ALA A 85 -4.54 -1.95 9.17
N HIS A 86 -5.20 -1.35 10.16
CA HIS A 86 -6.66 -1.41 10.30
C HIS A 86 -7.33 -0.30 9.50
N MET A 87 -8.56 -0.53 9.03
CA MET A 87 -9.32 0.43 8.21
C MET A 87 -10.38 1.20 9.01
N ASP A 88 -10.77 0.72 10.18
CA ASP A 88 -11.81 1.32 11.00
C ASP A 88 -11.33 2.56 11.77
N THR A 89 -12.30 3.41 12.14
CA THR A 89 -12.13 4.65 12.90
C THR A 89 -13.27 4.88 13.86
#